data_AF-A0A3R7V6A8-F1
#
_entry.id   AF-A0A3R7V6A8-F1
#
_cell.length_a   1.000
_cell.length_b   1.000
_cell.length_c   1.000
_cell.angle_alpha   90.00
_cell.angle_beta   90.00
_cell.angle_gamma   90.00
#
_symmetry.space_group_name_H-M   'P 1'
#
loop_
_entity.id
_entity.type
_entity.pdbx_description
1 polymer ?
#
loop_
_entity_poly.entity_id
_entity_poly.type
_entity_poly.pdbx_seq_one_letter_code
_entity_poly.pdbx_strand_id
1 'polypeptide(L)' 'MAFEEEFSCEIPDDIAEKIVTVKDAITYIEENA' A
#
# COMPACT_ATOMS: atom_id res chain seq x y z
N MET A 1 -8.31 0.54 -5.39
CA MET A 1 -7.14 0.38 -6.29
C MET A 1 -6.95 -1.11 -6.60
N ALA A 2 -6.40 -1.51 -7.75
CA ALA A 2 -6.28 -2.95 -8.09
C ALA A 2 -5.43 -3.75 -7.06
N PHE A 3 -4.45 -3.09 -6.43
CA PHE A 3 -3.66 -3.67 -5.34
C PHE A 3 -4.48 -3.82 -4.04
N GLU A 4 -5.26 -2.81 -3.67
CA GLU A 4 -6.12 -2.86 -2.48
C GLU A 4 -7.17 -3.97 -2.56
N GLU A 5 -7.70 -4.21 -3.76
CA GLU A 5 -8.66 -5.30 -4.00
C GLU A 5 -7.99 -6.68 -3.93
N GLU A 6 -6.81 -6.84 -4.55
CA GLU A 6 -6.06 -8.11 -4.55
C GLU A 6 -5.56 -8.48 -3.14
N PHE A 7 -5.11 -7.49 -2.36
CA PHE A 7 -4.55 -7.72 -1.02
C PHE A 7 -5.57 -7.48 0.11
N SER A 8 -6.82 -7.14 -0.22
CA SER A 8 -7.86 -6.77 0.75
C SER A 8 -7.37 -5.77 1.81
N CYS A 9 -6.50 -4.85 1.39
CA CYS A 9 -5.92 -3.81 2.23
C CYS A 9 -6.43 -2.44 1.78
N GLU A 10 -6.39 -1.47 2.68
CA GLU A 10 -6.82 -0.10 2.39
C GLU A 10 -5.61 0.81 2.66
N ILE A 11 -5.08 1.45 1.62
CA ILE A 11 -3.92 2.33 1.75
C ILE A 11 -4.46 3.76 1.80
N PRO A 12 -4.24 4.51 2.90
CA PRO A 12 -4.67 5.90 2.99
C PRO A 12 -4.10 6.73 1.84
N ASP A 13 -4.90 7.64 1.27
CA ASP A 13 -4.50 8.47 0.12
C ASP A 13 -3.20 9.26 0.37
N ASP A 14 -2.99 9.74 1.60
CA ASP A 14 -1.79 10.49 2.00
C ASP A 14 -0.51 9.65 2.06
N ILE A 15 -0.66 8.33 2.19
CA ILE A 15 0.41 7.34 2.12
C ILE A 15 0.58 6.84 0.69
N ALA A 16 -0.52 6.62 -0.04
CA ALA A 16 -0.51 6.24 -1.44
C ALA A 16 0.25 7.28 -2.31
N GLU A 17 0.12 8.58 -2.01
CA GLU A 17 0.89 9.65 -2.65
C GLU A 17 2.41 9.59 -2.38
N LYS A 18 2.83 8.95 -1.29
CA LYS A 18 4.25 8.80 -0.90
C LYS A 18 4.84 7.48 -1.40
N ILE A 19 4.01 6.49 -1.70
CA ILE A 19 4.41 5.20 -2.27
C ILE A 19 4.68 5.41 -3.75
N VAL A 20 5.97 5.54 -4.09
CA VAL A 20 6.43 5.72 -5.47
C VAL A 20 6.89 4.41 -6.11
N THR A 21 7.17 3.38 -5.32
CA THR A 21 7.60 2.07 -5.81
C THR A 21 6.78 0.93 -5.21
N VAL A 22 6.73 -0.19 -5.93
CA VAL A 22 6.10 -1.43 -5.44
C VAL A 22 6.74 -1.90 -4.13
N LYS A 23 8.05 -1.63 -3.94
CA LYS A 23 8.74 -1.98 -2.70
C LYS A 23 8.20 -1.17 -1.51
N ASP A 24 7.93 0.12 -1.69
CA ASP A 24 7.38 0.97 -0.62
C ASP A 24 5.99 0.49 -0.20
N ALA A 25 5.18 0.03 -1.17
CA ALA A 25 3.88 -0.59 -0.91
C ALA A 25 4.00 -1.88 -0.08
N ILE A 26 4.94 -2.76 -0.44
CA ILE A 26 5.20 -4.01 0.29
C ILE A 26 5.66 -3.70 1.72
N THR A 27 6.61 -2.79 1.89
CA THR A 27 7.11 -2.41 3.22
C THR A 27 6.00 -1.83 4.10
N TYR A 28 5.11 -1.00 3.54
CA TYR A 28 3.97 -0.48 4.29
C TYR A 28 3.02 -1.59 4.77
N ILE A 29 2.71 -2.55 3.90
CA ILE A 29 1.85 -3.68 4.25
C ILE A 29 2.51 -4.56 5.33
N GLU A 30 3.80 -4.85 5.20
CA GLU A 30 4.54 -5.65 6.19
C GLU A 30 4.63 -4.98 7.57
N GLU A 31 4.71 -3.65 7.65
CA GLU A 31 4.74 -2.91 8.91
C GLU A 31 3.37 -2.76 9.58
N ASN A 32 2.28 -2.89 8.81
CA ASN A 32 0.89 -2.69 9.29
C ASN A 32 0.05 -3.98 9.33
N ALA A 33 0.64 -5.13 8.97
CA ALA A 33 0.07 -6.47 9.16
C ALA A 33 0.30 -7.00 10.58
#